data_AF-A0A940EKU1-F1
#
_entry.id   AF-A0A940EKU1-F1
#
_cell.length_a   1.000
_cell.length_b   1.000
_cell.length_c   1.000
_cell.angle_alpha   90.00
_cell.angle_beta   90.00
_cell.angle_gamma   90.00
#
_symmetry.space_group_name_H-M   'P 1'
#
loop_
_entity.id
_entity.type
_entity.pdbx_description
1 polymer ?
#
loop_
_entity_poly.entity_id
_entity_poly.type
_entity_poly.pdbx_seq_one_letter_code
_entity_poly.pdbx_strand_id
1 'polypeptide(L)'
;MDYIKYHYEELLKLLIIISSEPTVQLEAHGIGNAEEEMAIDLAFHFNEYKTQLIETGLLSADDAQTISEIDAFFEARSNDVYESFWSELETHPDWVTLRKMASNVLDKMGKGNLSINIDVKNETSWFSKSVTSQQITIELVSKLT
;
A
#
# COMPACT_ATOMS: atom_id res chain seq x y z
N MET A 1 21.43 -0.74 2.62
CA MET A 1 20.26 -1.63 2.63
C MET A 1 20.32 -2.46 1.36
N ASP A 2 20.03 -3.75 1.42
CA ASP A 2 19.92 -4.59 0.22
C ASP A 2 18.72 -4.10 -0.60
N TYR A 3 18.93 -3.82 -1.88
CA TYR A 3 17.91 -3.22 -2.75
C TYR A 3 16.63 -4.04 -2.80
N ILE A 4 16.74 -5.37 -2.83
CA ILE A 4 15.56 -6.25 -2.83
C ILE A 4 14.86 -6.24 -1.47
N LYS A 5 15.60 -6.11 -0.37
CA LYS A 5 15.00 -5.95 0.97
C LYS A 5 14.26 -4.64 1.12
N TYR A 6 14.74 -3.57 0.48
CA TYR A 6 14.01 -2.30 0.42
C TYR A 6 12.65 -2.49 -0.23
N HIS A 7 12.58 -3.08 -1.43
CA HIS A 7 11.28 -3.33 -2.08
C HIS A 7 10.37 -4.26 -1.28
N TYR A 8 10.94 -5.26 -0.60
CA TYR A 8 10.16 -6.12 0.29
C TYR A 8 9.58 -5.35 1.49
N GLU A 9 10.36 -4.47 2.12
CA GLU A 9 9.86 -3.65 3.23
C GLU A 9 8.80 -2.65 2.78
N GLU A 10 8.97 -2.00 1.63
CA GLU A 10 7.95 -1.13 1.05
C GLU A 10 6.69 -1.91 0.68
N LEU A 11 6.80 -3.12 0.12
CA LEU A 11 5.67 -4.00 -0.13
C LEU A 11 4.91 -4.36 1.17
N LEU A 12 5.62 -4.65 2.26
CA LEU A 12 4.97 -4.90 3.55
C LEU A 12 4.23 -3.67 4.06
N LYS A 13 4.82 -2.47 3.94
CA LYS A 13 4.13 -1.22 4.30
C LYS A 13 2.89 -1.02 3.44
N LEU A 14 3.00 -1.19 2.13
CA LEU A 14 1.88 -1.07 1.20
C LEU A 14 0.74 -2.03 1.54
N LEU A 15 1.03 -3.30 1.81
CA LEU A 15 -0.01 -4.26 2.22
C LEU A 15 -0.69 -3.83 3.53
N ILE A 16 0.06 -3.29 4.49
CA ILE A 16 -0.52 -2.73 5.72
C ILE A 16 -1.41 -1.53 5.40
N ILE A 17 -0.98 -0.62 4.53
CA ILE A 17 -1.75 0.54 4.10
C ILE A 17 -3.05 0.09 3.41
N ILE A 18 -2.97 -0.80 2.40
CA ILE A 18 -4.14 -1.34 1.71
C ILE A 18 -5.09 -2.02 2.70
N SER A 19 -4.58 -2.71 3.72
CA SER A 19 -5.42 -3.36 4.76
C SER A 19 -6.09 -2.39 5.74
N SER A 20 -5.67 -1.13 5.77
CA SER A 20 -6.09 -0.15 6.77
C SER A 20 -7.37 0.61 6.39
N GLU A 21 -7.93 1.31 7.36
CA GLU A 21 -9.07 2.20 7.15
C GLU A 21 -8.73 3.36 6.19
N PRO A 22 -9.74 3.95 5.50
CA PRO A 22 -9.53 5.02 4.51
C PRO A 22 -8.65 6.17 5.00
N THR A 23 -8.81 6.59 6.26
CA THR A 23 -8.04 7.71 6.82
C THR A 23 -6.53 7.43 6.85
N VAL A 24 -6.13 6.19 7.13
CA VAL A 24 -4.72 5.79 7.13
C VAL A 24 -4.18 5.67 5.70
N GLN A 25 -5.00 5.18 4.78
CA GLN A 25 -4.66 5.09 3.36
C GLN A 25 -4.40 6.47 2.76
N LEU A 26 -5.25 7.45 3.08
CA LEU A 26 -5.07 8.84 2.69
C LEU A 26 -3.86 9.48 3.37
N GLU A 27 -3.65 9.24 4.67
CA GLU A 27 -2.51 9.80 5.40
C GLU A 27 -1.16 9.28 4.87
N ALA A 28 -1.09 8.03 4.44
CA ALA A 28 0.11 7.40 3.91
C ALA A 28 0.53 7.92 2.52
N HIS A 29 -0.42 8.35 1.69
CA HIS A 29 -0.14 8.84 0.33
C HIS A 29 -0.25 10.36 0.19
N GLY A 30 -0.88 11.01 1.16
CA GLY A 30 -0.87 12.46 1.25
C GLY A 30 -1.76 13.18 0.25
N ILE A 31 -1.25 14.32 -0.23
CA ILE A 31 -1.91 15.11 -1.26
C ILE A 31 -1.77 14.38 -2.60
N GLY A 32 -2.86 13.78 -3.08
CA GLY A 32 -2.87 13.05 -4.35
C GLY A 32 -4.06 12.11 -4.43
N ASN A 33 -4.01 11.21 -5.41
CA ASN A 33 -4.97 10.12 -5.54
C ASN A 33 -4.42 8.86 -4.84
N ALA A 34 -4.73 8.69 -3.55
CA ALA A 34 -4.21 7.57 -2.77
C ALA A 34 -4.62 6.21 -3.37
N GLU A 35 -5.79 6.14 -3.98
CA GLU A 35 -6.34 4.97 -4.65
C GLU A 35 -5.42 4.49 -5.79
N GLU A 36 -5.05 5.39 -6.69
CA GLU A 36 -4.17 5.10 -7.83
C GLU A 36 -2.73 4.82 -7.37
N GLU A 37 -2.20 5.61 -6.44
CA GLU A 37 -0.83 5.44 -5.93
C GLU A 37 -0.63 4.05 -5.29
N MET A 38 -1.62 3.52 -4.55
CA MET A 38 -1.52 2.16 -4.00
C MET A 38 -1.39 1.07 -5.08
N ALA A 39 -2.04 1.24 -6.23
CA ALA A 39 -1.92 0.30 -7.34
C ALA A 39 -0.56 0.43 -8.04
N ILE A 40 -0.09 1.68 -8.23
CA ILE A 40 1.23 1.98 -8.80
C ILE A 40 2.35 1.43 -7.93
N ASP A 41 2.28 1.64 -6.62
CA ASP A 41 3.25 1.14 -5.66
C ASP A 41 3.28 -0.40 -5.63
N LEU A 42 2.14 -1.06 -5.81
CA LEU A 42 2.09 -2.52 -5.92
C LEU A 42 2.83 -2.99 -7.17
N ALA A 43 2.58 -2.35 -8.31
CA ALA A 43 3.28 -2.66 -9.54
C ALA A 43 4.79 -2.46 -9.39
N PHE A 44 5.20 -1.36 -8.76
CA PHE A 44 6.61 -1.01 -8.59
C PHE A 44 7.33 -1.91 -7.56
N HIS A 45 6.78 -2.11 -6.38
CA HIS A 45 7.47 -2.85 -5.30
C HIS A 45 7.29 -4.37 -5.40
N PHE A 46 6.21 -4.85 -6.00
CA PHE A 46 5.95 -6.28 -6.16
C PHE A 46 6.15 -6.76 -7.60
N ASN A 47 5.43 -6.24 -8.59
CA ASN A 47 5.46 -6.83 -9.93
C ASN A 47 6.85 -6.76 -10.59
N GLU A 48 7.56 -5.63 -10.45
CA GLU A 48 8.92 -5.49 -11.00
C GLU A 48 9.95 -6.43 -10.35
N TYR A 49 9.75 -6.80 -9.08
CA TYR A 49 10.72 -7.55 -8.27
C TYR A 49 10.26 -8.95 -7.86
N LYS A 50 9.09 -9.39 -8.32
CA LYS A 50 8.44 -10.65 -7.91
C LYS A 50 9.38 -11.84 -7.98
N THR A 51 10.10 -12.00 -9.09
CA THR A 51 11.04 -13.11 -9.28
C THR A 51 12.17 -13.07 -8.25
N GLN A 52 12.80 -11.92 -8.05
CA GLN A 52 13.90 -11.74 -7.12
C GLN A 52 13.44 -11.92 -5.66
N LEU A 53 12.24 -11.47 -5.31
CA LEU A 53 11.65 -11.66 -3.98
C LEU A 53 11.45 -13.15 -3.66
N ILE A 54 11.06 -13.96 -4.66
CA ILE A 54 10.93 -15.41 -4.52
C ILE A 54 12.31 -16.09 -4.45
N GLU A 55 13.23 -15.75 -5.37
CA GLU A 55 14.56 -16.36 -5.43
C GLU A 55 15.40 -16.10 -4.17
N THR A 56 15.22 -14.95 -3.54
CA THR A 56 15.88 -14.58 -2.28
C THR A 56 15.18 -15.16 -1.03
N GLY A 57 14.03 -15.82 -1.21
CA GLY A 57 13.26 -16.43 -0.12
C GLY A 57 12.52 -15.43 0.76
N LEU A 58 12.38 -14.17 0.33
CA LEU A 58 11.59 -13.15 1.05
C LEU A 58 10.09 -13.36 0.85
N LEU A 59 9.70 -13.94 -0.29
CA LEU A 59 8.36 -14.45 -0.56
C LEU A 59 8.41 -15.93 -0.90
N SER A 60 7.45 -16.70 -0.40
CA SER A 60 7.15 -18.00 -0.99
C SER A 60 6.36 -17.82 -2.31
N ALA A 61 6.30 -18.88 -3.12
CA ALA A 61 5.45 -18.87 -4.31
C ALA A 61 3.97 -18.67 -3.97
N ASP A 62 3.51 -19.14 -2.80
CA ASP A 62 2.13 -18.97 -2.34
C ASP A 62 1.83 -17.53 -1.91
N ASP A 63 2.79 -16.88 -1.22
CA ASP A 63 2.68 -15.46 -0.87
C ASP A 63 2.57 -14.62 -2.16
N ALA A 64 3.48 -14.86 -3.11
CA ALA A 64 3.49 -14.14 -4.38
C ALA A 64 2.22 -14.40 -5.21
N GLN A 65 1.66 -15.61 -5.16
CA GLN A 65 0.38 -15.88 -5.82
C GLN A 65 -0.76 -15.10 -5.17
N THR A 66 -0.83 -15.07 -3.84
CA THR A 66 -1.89 -14.34 -3.13
C THR A 66 -1.77 -12.82 -3.33
N ILE A 67 -0.56 -12.27 -3.39
CA ILE A 67 -0.35 -10.84 -3.69
C ILE A 67 -0.75 -10.52 -5.15
N SER A 68 -0.47 -11.41 -6.11
CA SER A 68 -0.94 -11.25 -7.50
C SER A 68 -2.46 -11.24 -7.65
N GLU A 69 -3.22 -11.76 -6.69
CA GLU A 69 -4.69 -11.63 -6.70
C GLU A 69 -5.13 -10.20 -6.38
N ILE A 70 -4.38 -9.46 -5.56
CA ILE A 70 -4.60 -8.03 -5.29
C ILE A 70 -4.31 -7.23 -6.55
N ASP A 71 -3.20 -7.50 -7.21
CA ASP A 71 -2.81 -6.86 -8.47
C ASP A 71 -3.87 -7.07 -9.56
N ALA A 72 -4.31 -8.32 -9.76
CA ALA A 72 -5.38 -8.65 -10.70
C ALA A 72 -6.72 -7.96 -10.34
N PHE A 73 -6.96 -7.71 -9.05
CA PHE A 73 -8.13 -6.99 -8.59
C PHE A 73 -8.08 -5.51 -9.00
N PHE A 74 -6.93 -4.84 -8.86
CA PHE A 74 -6.73 -3.48 -9.38
C PHE A 74 -6.86 -3.42 -10.90
N GLU A 75 -6.19 -4.34 -11.62
CA GLU A 75 -6.22 -4.39 -13.08
C GLU A 75 -7.63 -4.59 -13.64
N ALA A 76 -8.48 -5.37 -12.98
CA ALA A 76 -9.88 -5.54 -13.40
C ALA A 76 -10.71 -4.23 -13.33
N ARG A 77 -10.19 -3.20 -12.64
CA ARG A 77 -10.84 -1.91 -12.39
C ARG A 77 -10.15 -0.74 -13.10
N SER A 78 -9.15 -0.98 -13.93
CA SER A 78 -8.42 0.09 -14.64
C SER A 78 -9.22 0.75 -15.78
N ASN A 79 -10.38 0.20 -16.15
CA ASN A 79 -11.20 0.71 -17.25
C ASN A 79 -12.20 1.78 -16.78
N ASP A 80 -12.59 2.70 -17.67
CA ASP A 80 -13.50 3.84 -17.42
C ASP A 80 -14.82 3.52 -16.70
N VAL A 81 -15.31 2.27 -16.78
CA VAL A 81 -16.53 1.83 -16.09
C VAL A 81 -16.37 1.84 -14.56
N TYR A 82 -15.13 1.86 -14.06
CA TYR A 82 -14.79 1.79 -12.64
C TYR A 82 -14.21 3.11 -12.10
N GLU A 83 -14.46 4.26 -12.74
CA GLU A 83 -13.98 5.56 -12.26
C GLU A 83 -14.40 5.84 -10.79
N SER A 84 -15.60 5.41 -10.39
CA SER A 84 -16.06 5.50 -8.99
C SER A 84 -15.18 4.73 -8.02
N PHE A 85 -14.60 3.59 -8.43
CA PHE A 85 -13.70 2.82 -7.56
C PHE A 85 -12.45 3.64 -7.18
N TRP A 86 -11.87 4.38 -8.12
CA TRP A 86 -10.66 5.19 -7.91
C TRP A 86 -10.90 6.54 -7.22
N SER A 87 -12.14 6.84 -6.84
CA SER A 87 -12.52 8.11 -6.19
C SER A 87 -13.37 7.94 -4.93
N GLU A 88 -13.74 6.71 -4.59
CA GLU A 88 -14.62 6.38 -3.46
C GLU A 88 -13.96 5.42 -2.47
N LEU A 89 -12.74 5.75 -2.02
CA LEU A 89 -11.99 4.95 -1.04
C LEU A 89 -12.80 4.59 0.22
N GLU A 90 -13.62 5.52 0.72
CA GLU A 90 -14.43 5.34 1.93
C GLU A 90 -15.67 4.47 1.70
N THR A 91 -16.33 4.59 0.55
CA THR A 91 -17.69 4.08 0.34
C THR A 91 -17.78 2.91 -0.61
N HIS A 92 -16.82 2.75 -1.54
CA HIS A 92 -16.91 1.71 -2.55
C HIS A 92 -16.62 0.32 -1.94
N PRO A 93 -17.51 -0.67 -2.15
CA PRO A 93 -17.41 -1.99 -1.51
C PRO A 93 -16.15 -2.78 -1.92
N ASP A 94 -15.58 -2.48 -3.08
CA ASP A 94 -14.34 -3.13 -3.54
C ASP A 94 -13.13 -2.74 -2.68
N TRP A 95 -13.10 -1.56 -2.07
CA TRP A 95 -12.04 -1.20 -1.11
C TRP A 95 -12.13 -2.02 0.17
N VAL A 96 -13.35 -2.36 0.63
CA VAL A 96 -13.55 -3.30 1.74
C VAL A 96 -13.00 -4.68 1.37
N THR A 97 -13.13 -5.09 0.11
CA THR A 97 -12.59 -6.35 -0.39
C THR A 97 -11.07 -6.32 -0.42
N LEU A 98 -10.46 -5.27 -0.98
CA LEU A 98 -9.00 -5.08 -1.01
C LEU A 98 -8.39 -5.07 0.39
N ARG A 99 -9.01 -4.35 1.34
CA ARG A 99 -8.55 -4.33 2.73
C ARG A 99 -8.46 -5.73 3.32
N LYS A 100 -9.49 -6.55 3.09
CA LYS A 100 -9.52 -7.95 3.54
C LYS A 100 -8.49 -8.81 2.83
N MET A 101 -8.31 -8.64 1.52
CA MET A 101 -7.30 -9.39 0.76
C MET A 101 -5.89 -9.11 1.28
N ALA A 102 -5.54 -7.84 1.47
CA ALA A 102 -4.24 -7.45 2.01
C ALA A 102 -4.03 -7.92 3.45
N SER A 103 -5.05 -7.80 4.32
CA SER A 103 -4.99 -8.35 5.68
C SER A 103 -4.73 -9.86 5.68
N ASN A 104 -5.44 -10.61 4.83
CA ASN A 104 -5.27 -12.06 4.73
C ASN A 104 -3.88 -12.45 4.23
N VAL A 105 -3.30 -11.68 3.30
CA VAL A 105 -1.91 -11.88 2.85
C VAL A 105 -0.95 -11.71 4.03
N LEU A 106 -1.07 -10.61 4.78
CA LEU A 106 -0.21 -10.35 5.94
C LEU A 106 -0.33 -11.47 6.99
N ASP A 107 -1.53 -11.97 7.26
CA ASP A 107 -1.74 -13.07 8.20
C ASP A 107 -1.10 -14.38 7.72
N LYS A 108 -1.27 -14.73 6.43
CA LYS A 108 -0.62 -15.92 5.83
C LYS A 108 0.90 -15.85 5.90
N MET A 109 1.48 -14.67 5.68
CA MET A 109 2.92 -14.43 5.78
C MET A 109 3.44 -14.43 7.23
N GLY A 110 2.56 -14.58 8.24
CA GLY A 110 2.92 -14.45 9.64
C GLY A 110 3.32 -13.02 10.04
N LYS A 111 2.80 -12.03 9.33
CA LYS A 111 3.07 -10.58 9.48
C LYS A 111 1.89 -9.80 10.04
N GLY A 112 0.82 -10.47 10.48
CA GLY A 112 -0.36 -9.82 11.08
C GLY A 112 -0.08 -8.98 12.33
N ASN A 113 1.09 -9.17 12.97
CA ASN A 113 1.55 -8.35 14.11
C ASN A 113 2.31 -7.08 13.70
N LEU A 114 2.53 -6.84 12.41
CA LEU A 114 3.14 -5.61 11.91
C LEU A 114 2.10 -4.48 11.79
N SER A 115 2.59 -3.25 11.90
CA SER A 115 1.86 -2.01 11.68
C SER A 115 2.81 -1.01 11.04
N ILE A 116 2.27 0.16 10.68
CA ILE A 116 3.06 1.30 10.25
C ILE A 116 2.95 2.45 11.25
N ASN A 117 3.97 3.28 11.28
CA ASN A 117 3.92 4.62 11.85
C ASN A 117 4.11 5.63 10.71
N ILE A 118 3.25 6.64 10.65
CA ILE A 118 3.25 7.65 9.59
C ILE A 118 3.62 9.01 10.21
N ASP A 119 4.72 9.60 9.75
CA ASP A 119 5.13 10.96 10.09
C ASP A 119 4.90 11.88 8.88
N VAL A 120 3.99 12.84 9.03
CA VAL A 120 3.64 13.81 7.98
C VAL A 120 4.18 15.19 8.34
N LYS A 121 5.04 15.73 7.47
CA LYS A 121 5.58 17.09 7.58
C LYS A 121 5.09 17.94 6.43
N ASN A 122 4.27 18.93 6.76
CA ASN A 122 3.76 19.89 5.79
C ASN A 122 4.62 21.15 5.78
N GLU A 123 5.06 21.56 4.60
CA GLU A 123 5.57 22.91 4.38
C GLU A 123 4.43 23.79 3.89
N THR A 124 4.33 25.00 4.44
CA THR A 124 3.25 25.93 4.12
C THR A 124 3.80 27.21 3.52
N SER A 125 3.04 27.77 2.58
CA SER A 125 3.30 29.09 2.03
C SER A 125 3.25 30.15 3.13
N TRP A 126 4.28 30.99 3.21
CA TRP A 126 4.33 32.07 4.19
C TRP A 126 3.19 33.08 4.00
N PHE A 127 2.73 33.26 2.75
CA PHE A 127 1.68 34.21 2.36
C PHE A 127 0.27 33.63 2.46
N SER A 128 -0.02 32.52 1.77
CA SER A 128 -1.37 31.93 1.72
C SER A 128 -1.69 30.99 2.88
N LYS A 129 -0.68 30.58 3.67
CA LYS A 129 -0.77 29.53 4.69
C LYS A 129 -1.24 28.16 4.18
N SER A 130 -1.42 28.00 2.87
CA SER A 130 -1.74 26.71 2.24
C SER A 130 -0.52 25.79 2.27
N VAL A 131 -0.76 24.48 2.37
CA VAL A 131 0.29 23.46 2.20
C VAL A 131 0.81 23.54 0.76
N THR A 132 2.14 23.62 0.62
CA THR A 132 2.84 23.69 -0.67
C THR A 132 3.70 22.46 -0.94
N SER A 133 4.09 21.75 0.10
CA SER A 133 4.82 20.49 0.01
C SER A 133 4.44 19.63 1.21
N GLN A 134 4.46 18.32 1.02
CA GLN A 134 4.24 17.35 2.06
C GLN A 134 5.33 16.29 1.95
N GLN A 135 5.99 16.03 3.08
CA GLN A 135 6.92 14.92 3.23
C GLN A 135 6.27 13.89 4.14
N ILE A 136 6.16 12.65 3.64
CA ILE A 136 5.62 11.52 4.39
C ILE A 136 6.75 10.54 4.63
N THR A 137 6.89 10.09 5.87
CA THR A 137 7.80 9.00 6.24
C THR A 137 6.97 7.88 6.85
N ILE A 138 7.11 6.67 6.29
CA ILE A 138 6.41 5.48 6.76
C ILE A 138 7.42 4.48 7.29
N GLU A 139 7.28 4.14 8.57
CA GLU A 139 8.15 3.17 9.25
C GLU A 139 7.37 1.92 9.60
N LEU A 140 7.98 0.76 9.36
CA LEU A 140 7.42 -0.53 9.75
C LEU A 140 7.68 -0.75 11.25
N VAL A 141 6.62 -1.02 12.01
CA VAL A 141 6.67 -1.21 13.46
C VAL A 141 5.94 -2.49 13.85
N SER A 142 6.19 -3.00 15.06
CA SER A 142 5.37 -4.06 15.64
C SER A 142 4.17 -3.46 16.36
N LYS A 143 3.01 -4.10 16.27
CA LYS A 143 1.87 -3.80 17.13
C LYS A 143 2.31 -4.02 18.58
N LEU A 144 2.21 -2.99 19.41
CA LEU A 144 2.42 -3.14 20.85
C LEU A 144 1.36 -4.15 21.34
N THR A 145 1.82 -5.30 21.85
CA THR A 145 0.98 -6.30 22.52
C THR A 145 0.41 -5.78 23.83
#